data_AF-A0A380HAZ8-F1
#
_entry.id   AF-A0A380HAZ8-F1
#
_cell.length_a   1.000
_cell.length_b   1.000
_cell.length_c   1.000
_cell.angle_alpha   90.00
_cell.angle_beta   90.00
_cell.angle_gamma   90.00
#
_symmetry.space_group_name_H-M   'P 1'
#
loop_
_entity.id
_entity.type
_entity.pdbx_description
1 polymer ?
#
loop_
_entity_poly.entity_id
_entity_poly.type
_entity_poly.pdbx_seq_one_letter_code
_entity_poly.pdbx_strand_id
1 'polypeptide(L)'
;MNQKNKYRVINQIVQIIVFLSLLAIITIIALNFSVNGHLHGQFEIGFNIQSIQVYVFTTLIIIIIICAILSYILEKLDSKNKKFNH
;
A
#
# COMPACT_ATOMS: atom_id res chain seq x y z
N MET A 1 -2.99 22.02 -19.91
CA MET A 1 -3.11 21.60 -18.49
C MET A 1 -1.87 22.07 -17.73
N ASN A 2 -2.04 22.94 -16.71
CA ASN A 2 -0.95 23.55 -15.94
C ASN A 2 -0.09 22.48 -15.23
N GLN A 3 1.23 22.63 -15.15
CA GLN A 3 2.16 21.63 -14.60
C GLN A 3 1.81 21.24 -13.15
N LYS A 4 1.39 22.20 -12.32
CA LYS A 4 0.83 21.97 -10.98
C LYS A 4 -0.34 20.98 -10.96
N ASN A 5 -1.24 21.09 -11.94
CA ASN A 5 -2.40 20.22 -12.01
C ASN A 5 -2.00 18.77 -12.38
N LYS A 6 -0.91 18.61 -13.14
CA LYS A 6 -0.39 17.28 -13.49
C LYS A 6 0.20 16.55 -12.27
N TYR A 7 1.07 17.19 -11.49
CA TYR A 7 1.64 16.57 -10.29
C TYR A 7 0.57 16.22 -9.25
N ARG A 8 -0.43 17.09 -9.08
CA ARG A 8 -1.57 16.83 -8.20
C ARG A 8 -2.37 15.59 -8.63
N VAL A 9 -2.69 15.47 -9.93
CA VAL A 9 -3.42 14.30 -10.46
C VAL A 9 -2.59 13.02 -10.32
N ILE A 10 -1.29 13.06 -10.60
CA ILE A 10 -0.41 11.90 -10.42
C ILE A 10 -0.36 11.46 -8.96
N ASN A 11 -0.22 12.40 -8.02
CA ASN A 11 -0.20 12.07 -6.59
C ASN A 11 -1.54 11.45 -6.13
N GLN A 12 -2.68 11.92 -6.64
CA GLN A 12 -3.99 11.33 -6.38
C GLN A 12 -4.08 9.88 -6.87
N ILE A 13 -3.58 9.59 -8.08
CA ILE A 13 -3.54 8.22 -8.62
C ILE A 13 -2.66 7.32 -7.74
N VAL A 14 -1.48 7.81 -7.32
CA VAL A 14 -0.58 7.08 -6.42
C VAL A 14 -1.28 6.75 -5.10
N GLN A 15 -1.99 7.70 -4.51
CA GLN A 15 -2.76 7.49 -3.27
C GLN A 15 -3.86 6.43 -3.45
N ILE A 16 -4.58 6.44 -4.57
CA ILE A 16 -5.60 5.43 -4.88
C ILE A 16 -4.97 4.03 -4.98
N ILE A 17 -3.82 3.90 -5.64
CA ILE A 17 -3.11 2.62 -5.76
C ILE A 17 -2.67 2.10 -4.39
N VAL A 18 -2.15 2.97 -3.52
CA VAL A 18 -1.79 2.60 -2.15
C VAL A 18 -3.00 2.14 -1.37
N PHE A 19 -4.12 2.86 -1.48
CA PHE A 19 -5.36 2.50 -0.81
C PHE A 19 -5.89 1.12 -1.25
N LEU A 20 -5.92 0.87 -2.56
CA LEU A 20 -6.32 -0.43 -3.11
C LEU A 20 -5.38 -1.56 -2.67
N SER A 21 -4.08 -1.28 -2.60
CA SER A 21 -3.07 -2.26 -2.15
C SER A 21 -3.26 -2.63 -0.69
N LEU A 22 -3.52 -1.65 0.18
CA LEU A 22 -3.84 -1.88 1.59
C LEU A 22 -5.13 -2.68 1.76
N LEU A 23 -6.17 -2.36 0.99
CA LEU A 23 -7.43 -3.09 1.01
C LEU A 23 -7.25 -4.55 0.59
N ALA A 24 -6.43 -4.80 -0.43
CA ALA A 24 -6.08 -6.16 -0.85
C ALA A 24 -5.29 -6.93 0.23
N ILE A 25 -4.31 -6.29 0.88
CA ILE A 25 -3.57 -6.86 2.01
C ILE A 25 -4.52 -7.28 3.15
N ILE A 26 -5.42 -6.39 3.57
CA ILE A 26 -6.40 -6.66 4.62
C ILE A 26 -7.31 -7.82 4.21
N THR A 27 -7.74 -7.86 2.95
CA THR A 27 -8.58 -8.94 2.42
C THR A 27 -7.85 -10.28 2.45
N ILE A 28 -6.57 -10.34 2.05
CA ILE A 28 -5.76 -11.56 2.12
C ILE A 28 -5.64 -12.02 3.58
N ILE A 29 -5.37 -11.11 4.50
CA ILE A 29 -5.28 -11.41 5.94
C ILE A 29 -6.61 -11.97 6.46
N ALA A 30 -7.73 -11.31 6.14
CA ALA A 30 -9.06 -11.72 6.61
C ALA A 30 -9.50 -13.08 6.06
N LEU A 31 -9.25 -13.34 4.77
CA LEU A 31 -9.65 -14.60 4.13
C LEU A 31 -8.79 -15.79 4.55
N ASN A 32 -7.53 -15.55 4.94
CA ASN A 32 -6.61 -16.60 5.38
C ASN A 32 -6.50 -16.68 6.91
N PHE A 33 -7.34 -15.94 7.64
CA PHE A 33 -7.41 -15.99 9.09
C PHE A 33 -7.85 -17.38 9.56
N SER A 34 -7.06 -17.99 10.43
CA SER A 34 -7.33 -19.31 10.99
C SER A 34 -7.32 -19.24 12.51
N VAL A 35 -8.28 -19.92 13.12
CA VAL A 35 -8.33 -20.14 14.56
C VAL A 35 -8.33 -21.64 14.78
N ASN A 36 -7.21 -22.17 15.31
CA ASN A 36 -7.06 -23.57 15.62
C ASN A 36 -7.24 -23.78 17.12
N GLY A 37 -8.26 -24.56 17.51
CA GLY A 37 -8.46 -24.98 18.89
C GLY A 37 -7.74 -26.30 19.18
N HIS A 38 -6.97 -26.37 20.26
CA HIS A 38 -6.33 -27.58 20.75
C HIS A 38 -7.09 -28.16 21.95
N LEU A 39 -6.98 -29.48 22.14
CA LEU A 39 -7.72 -30.30 23.13
C LEU A 39 -7.51 -29.93 24.63
N HIS A 40 -6.79 -28.85 24.95
CA HIS A 40 -6.54 -28.38 26.31
C HIS A 40 -6.88 -26.90 26.52
N GLY A 41 -7.78 -26.34 25.70
CA GLY A 41 -8.20 -24.93 25.82
C GLY A 41 -7.15 -23.93 25.30
N GLN A 42 -6.12 -24.41 24.59
CA GLN A 42 -5.19 -23.57 23.87
C GLN A 42 -5.75 -23.25 22.50
N PHE A 43 -5.69 -21.98 22.09
CA PHE A 43 -6.10 -21.52 20.78
C PHE A 43 -4.92 -20.85 20.08
N GLU A 44 -4.64 -21.27 18.86
CA GLU A 44 -3.69 -20.60 17.97
C GLU A 44 -4.47 -19.75 16.98
N ILE A 45 -4.10 -18.47 16.90
CA ILE A 45 -4.66 -17.52 15.94
C ILE A 45 -3.53 -17.14 15.00
N GLY A 46 -3.75 -17.32 13.70
CA GLY A 46 -2.74 -17.02 12.70
C GLY A 46 -3.34 -16.86 11.32
N PHE A 47 -2.46 -16.84 10.32
CA PHE A 47 -2.83 -16.76 8.92
C PHE A 47 -2.17 -17.89 8.17
N ASN A 48 -2.97 -18.70 7.45
CA ASN A 48 -2.42 -19.73 6.59
C ASN A 48 -2.36 -19.22 5.15
N ILE A 49 -1.21 -18.69 4.76
CA ILE A 49 -1.02 -18.05 3.46
C ILE A 49 -0.34 -19.05 2.52
N GLN A 50 -0.98 -19.35 1.38
CA GLN A 50 -0.40 -20.21 0.35
C GLN A 50 0.78 -19.52 -0.36
N SER A 51 1.71 -20.30 -0.92
CA SER A 51 2.92 -19.78 -1.57
C SER A 51 2.64 -18.65 -2.58
N ILE A 52 1.63 -18.82 -3.44
CA ILE A 52 1.23 -17.78 -4.42
C ILE A 52 0.76 -16.49 -3.76
N GLN A 53 0.02 -16.60 -2.65
CA GLN A 53 -0.48 -15.45 -1.91
C GLN A 53 0.64 -14.70 -1.19
N VAL A 54 1.71 -15.41 -0.75
CA VAL A 54 2.91 -14.78 -0.19
C VAL A 54 3.56 -13.86 -1.24
N TYR A 55 3.74 -14.34 -2.47
CA TYR A 55 4.30 -13.50 -3.54
C TYR A 55 3.43 -12.25 -3.79
N VAL A 56 2.12 -12.41 -3.89
CA VAL A 56 1.18 -11.29 -4.08
C VAL A 56 1.27 -10.30 -2.91
N PHE A 57 1.28 -10.80 -1.68
CA PHE A 57 1.40 -9.97 -0.47
C PHE A 57 2.71 -9.17 -0.46
N THR A 58 3.84 -9.81 -0.75
CA THR A 58 5.14 -9.15 -0.84
C THR A 58 5.19 -8.11 -1.96
N THR A 59 4.62 -8.42 -3.13
CA THR A 59 4.53 -7.45 -4.24
C THR A 59 3.70 -6.23 -3.86
N LEU A 60 2.57 -6.41 -3.17
CA LEU A 60 1.74 -5.29 -2.71
C LEU A 60 2.50 -4.39 -1.73
N ILE A 61 3.27 -4.96 -0.80
CA ILE A 61 4.13 -4.19 0.11
C ILE A 61 5.17 -3.38 -0.67
N ILE A 62 5.85 -3.99 -1.65
CA ILE A 62 6.85 -3.30 -2.47
C ILE A 62 6.20 -2.14 -3.25
N ILE A 63 5.02 -2.35 -3.83
CA ILE A 63 4.26 -1.30 -4.52
C ILE A 63 3.98 -0.13 -3.58
N ILE A 64 3.53 -0.39 -2.36
CA ILE A 64 3.25 0.65 -1.36
C ILE A 64 4.52 1.46 -1.05
N ILE A 65 5.66 0.80 -0.86
CA ILE A 65 6.95 1.46 -0.59
C ILE A 65 7.36 2.37 -1.76
N ILE A 66 7.30 1.86 -2.99
CA ILE A 66 7.62 2.63 -4.20
C ILE A 66 6.70 3.84 -4.33
N CYS A 67 5.39 3.65 -4.10
CA CYS A 67 4.41 4.73 -4.13
C CYS A 67 4.70 5.81 -3.08
N ALA A 68 5.07 5.42 -1.86
CA ALA A 68 5.43 6.37 -0.81
C ALA A 68 6.66 7.21 -1.18
N ILE A 69 7.70 6.58 -1.74
CA ILE A 69 8.89 7.27 -2.23
C ILE A 69 8.51 8.24 -3.36
N LEU A 70 7.69 7.79 -4.31
CA LEU A 70 7.26 8.59 -5.44
C LEU A 70 6.43 9.81 -5.01
N SER A 71 5.48 9.63 -4.09
CA SER A 71 4.70 10.72 -3.50
C SER A 71 5.59 11.75 -2.80
N TYR A 72 6.57 11.31 -2.00
CA TYR A 72 7.53 12.21 -1.35
C TYR A 72 8.36 13.02 -2.35
N ILE A 73 8.85 12.38 -3.42
CA ILE A 73 9.59 13.06 -4.49
C ILE A 73 8.69 14.09 -5.19
N LEU A 74 7.45 13.72 -5.52
CA LEU A 74 6.50 14.61 -6.19
C LEU A 74 6.20 15.86 -5.36
N GLU A 75 5.95 15.71 -4.05
CA GLU A 75 5.72 16.84 -3.15
C GLU A 75 6.94 17.76 -3.04
N LYS A 76 8.14 17.18 -3.01
CA LYS A 76 9.39 17.95 -2.98
C LYS A 76 9.62 18.73 -4.29
N LEU A 77 9.27 18.16 -5.43
CA LEU A 77 9.37 18.83 -6.74
C LEU A 77 8.32 19.95 -6.90
N ASP A 78 7.09 19.74 -6.44
CA ASP A 78 6.04 20.77 -6.50
C ASP A 78 6.36 21.96 -5.58
N SER A 79 6.88 21.70 -4.36
CA SER A 79 7.31 22.75 -3.43
C SER A 79 8.49 23.58 -3.96
N LYS A 80 9.46 22.94 -4.64
CA LYS A 80 10.60 23.63 -5.27
C LYS A 80 10.16 24.56 -6.40
N ASN A 81 9.19 24.14 -7.22
CA ASN A 81 8.60 24.97 -8.28
C ASN A 81 7.80 26.18 -7.72
N LYS A 82 7.29 26.08 -6.49
CA LYS A 82 6.58 27.19 -5.82
C LYS A 82 7.53 28.33 -5.39
N LYS A 83 8.80 28.01 -5.11
CA LYS A 83 9.82 28.95 -4.62
C LYS A 83 10.53 29.75 -5.73
N PHE A 84 10.43 29.29 -6.99
CA PHE A 84 11.05 29.94 -8.16
C PHE A 84 10.13 30.92 -8.91
N ASN A 85 8.83 30.95 -8.59
CA ASN A 85 7.84 31.82 -9.21
C ASN A 85 7.42 33.00 -8.29
N HIS A 86 8.29 33.37 -7.36
CA HIS A 86 8.05 34.45 -6.39
C HIS A 86 9.28 35.33 -6.26
#